data_AF-A0A817PET0-F1
#
_entry.id   AF-A0A817PET0-F1
#
_cell.length_a   1.000
_cell.length_b   1.000
_cell.length_c   1.000
_cell.angle_alpha   90.00
_cell.angle_beta   90.00
_cell.angle_gamma   90.00
#
_symmetry.space_group_name_H-M   'P 1'
#
loop_
_entity.id
_entity.type
_entity.pdbx_description
1 polymer ?
#
loop_
_entity_poly.entity_id
_entity_poly.type
_entity_poly.pdbx_seq_one_letter_code
_entity_poly.pdbx_strand_id
1 'polypeptide(L)' 'IEEAITVATKHLNIYTDISAYTIQCYPRALIEYMKIHGRNKVLFGTNYTMITPAEVLDGLNDLGLDGKTHALLLG' A
#
# COMPACT_ATOMS: atom_id res chain seq x y z
N ILE A 1 10.52 6.68 -2.34
CA ILE A 1 9.23 5.96 -2.60
C ILE A 1 8.56 6.51 -3.85
N GLU A 2 8.61 7.83 -4.09
CA GLU A 2 8.08 8.44 -5.31
C GLU A 2 8.75 7.88 -6.58
N GLU A 3 10.02 7.52 -6.50
CA GLU A 3 10.75 6.85 -7.59
C GLU A 3 10.17 5.46 -7.87
N ALA A 4 9.90 4.68 -6.83
CA ALA A 4 9.28 3.36 -6.96
C ALA A 4 7.88 3.45 -7.56
N ILE A 5 7.07 4.43 -7.13
CA ILE A 5 5.76 4.71 -7.72
C ILE A 5 5.90 5.10 -9.20
N THR A 6 6.87 5.94 -9.54
CA THR A 6 7.13 6.37 -10.93
C THR A 6 7.51 5.20 -11.82
N VAL A 7 8.38 4.32 -11.34
CA VAL A 7 8.82 3.11 -12.06
C VAL A 7 7.65 2.12 -12.21
N ALA A 8 6.87 1.88 -11.16
CA ALA A 8 5.67 1.04 -11.21
C ALA A 8 4.59 1.62 -12.15
N THR A 9 4.50 2.95 -12.28
CA THR A 9 3.55 3.60 -13.19
C THR A 9 3.95 3.41 -14.64
N LYS A 10 5.25 3.55 -14.95
CA LYS A 10 5.79 3.44 -16.32
C LYS A 10 5.88 2.01 -16.84
N HIS A 11 6.08 1.03 -15.96
CA HIS A 11 6.29 -0.36 -16.36
C HIS A 11 5.14 -1.25 -15.90
N LEU A 12 4.54 -2.00 -16.82
CA LEU A 12 3.38 -2.85 -16.55
C LEU A 12 3.67 -3.96 -15.53
N ASN A 13 4.89 -4.51 -15.53
CA ASN A 13 5.27 -5.69 -14.73
C ASN A 13 6.06 -5.35 -13.46
N ILE A 14 5.98 -4.10 -12.98
CA ILE A 14 6.65 -3.68 -11.75
C ILE A 14 5.61 -3.44 -10.66
N TYR A 15 5.88 -4.03 -9.51
CA TYR A 15 5.05 -3.99 -8.32
C TYR A 15 5.85 -3.41 -7.15
N THR A 16 5.21 -2.59 -6.33
CA THR A 16 5.82 -1.94 -5.16
C THR A 16 5.39 -2.68 -3.89
N ASP A 17 6.35 -3.21 -3.15
CA ASP A 17 6.12 -3.78 -1.82
C ASP A 17 6.05 -2.68 -0.76
N ILE A 18 5.04 -2.76 0.12
CA ILE A 18 4.83 -1.82 1.23
C ILE A 18 4.83 -2.52 2.59
N SER A 19 5.36 -3.75 2.64
CA SER A 19 5.18 -4.64 3.78
C SER A 19 5.99 -4.30 5.03
N ALA A 20 7.03 -3.47 4.87
CA ALA A 20 7.93 -3.07 5.95
C ALA A 20 7.47 -1.83 6.74
N TYR A 21 6.30 -1.27 6.43
CA TYR A 21 5.82 -0.03 7.03
C TYR A 21 4.40 -0.20 7.59
N THR A 22 4.12 0.43 8.74
CA THR A 22 2.75 0.60 9.22
C THR A 22 2.03 1.66 8.39
N ILE A 23 0.71 1.59 8.36
CA ILE A 23 -0.15 2.50 7.60
C ILE A 23 0.07 3.97 7.98
N GLN A 24 0.38 4.24 9.24
CA GLN A 24 0.66 5.59 9.75
C GLN A 24 1.92 6.21 9.12
N CYS A 25 2.85 5.39 8.61
CA CYS A 25 4.07 5.84 7.95
C CYS A 25 3.93 5.95 6.42
N TYR A 26 2.75 5.69 5.85
CA TYR A 26 2.58 5.71 4.40
C TYR A 26 2.68 7.14 3.85
N PRO A 27 3.59 7.39 2.89
CA PRO A 27 3.68 8.69 2.26
C PRO A 27 2.39 9.04 1.54
N ARG A 28 1.98 10.31 1.61
CA ARG A 28 0.74 10.78 0.96
C ARG A 28 0.69 10.46 -0.54
N ALA A 29 1.83 10.52 -1.23
CA ALA A 29 1.94 10.16 -2.64
C ALA A 29 1.54 8.70 -2.93
N LEU A 30 1.86 7.77 -2.02
CA LEU A 30 1.48 6.36 -2.13
C LEU A 30 -0.04 6.19 -1.96
N ILE A 31 -0.62 6.89 -0.98
CA ILE A 31 -2.07 6.86 -0.72
C ILE A 31 -2.85 7.37 -1.93
N GLU A 32 -2.43 8.51 -2.51
CA GLU A 32 -3.05 9.06 -3.72
C GLU A 32 -2.85 8.13 -4.93
N TYR A 33 -1.66 7.54 -5.10
CA TYR A 33 -1.40 6.57 -6.15
C TYR A 33 -2.37 5.37 -6.07
N MET A 34 -2.56 4.80 -4.87
CA MET A 34 -3.50 3.70 -4.64
C MET A 34 -4.96 4.09 -4.97
N LYS A 35 -5.38 5.32 -4.63
CA LYS A 35 -6.73 5.83 -4.89
C LYS A 35 -7.03 6.02 -6.38
N ILE A 36 -6.05 6.45 -7.18
CA ILE A 36 -6.30 6.81 -8.58
C ILE A 36 -6.20 5.59 -9.50
N HIS A 37 -5.08 4.85 -9.48
CA HIS A 37 -4.83 3.76 -10.46
C HIS A 37 -3.80 2.71 -10.03
N GLY A 38 -3.11 2.92 -8.91
CA GLY A 38 -1.97 2.11 -8.47
C GLY A 38 -2.30 0.88 -7.63
N ARG A 39 -3.55 0.71 -7.19
CA ARG A 39 -3.94 -0.36 -6.24
C ARG A 39 -3.57 -1.79 -6.68
N ASN A 40 -3.55 -2.07 -7.98
CA ASN A 40 -3.20 -3.40 -8.51
C ASN A 40 -1.68 -3.62 -8.64
N LYS A 41 -0.88 -2.59 -8.41
CA LYS A 41 0.59 -2.61 -8.49
C LYS A 41 1.25 -2.45 -7.13
N VAL A 42 0.48 -2.46 -6.06
CA VAL A 42 0.98 -2.38 -4.68
C VAL A 42 0.75 -3.72 -4.02
N LEU A 43 1.82 -4.31 -3.49
CA LEU A 43 1.77 -5.56 -2.75
C LEU A 43 1.71 -5.25 -1.26
N PHE A 44 0.62 -5.69 -0.64
CA PHE A 44 0.45 -5.58 0.80
C PHE A 44 1.05 -6.79 1.51
N GLY A 45 1.74 -6.52 2.61
CA GLY A 45 2.27 -7.52 3.51
C GLY A 45 2.54 -6.86 4.86
N THR A 46 2.87 -7.66 5.87
CA THR A 46 3.14 -7.12 7.21
C THR A 46 4.58 -7.30 7.64
N ASN A 47 5.44 -7.94 6.83
CA ASN A 47 6.77 -8.36 7.24
C ASN A 47 6.75 -9.07 8.62
N TYR A 48 5.88 -10.10 8.70
CA TYR A 48 5.57 -10.80 9.95
C TYR A 48 6.85 -11.32 10.63
N THR A 49 6.87 -11.24 11.96
CA THR A 49 8.01 -11.26 12.92
C THR A 49 8.50 -9.88 13.36
N MET A 50 8.47 -8.86 12.49
CA MET A 50 8.84 -7.49 12.85
C MET A 50 7.64 -6.59 13.14
N ILE A 51 6.55 -6.71 12.36
CA ILE A 51 5.34 -5.91 12.53
C ILE A 51 4.15 -6.87 12.57
N THR A 52 3.28 -6.70 13.58
CA THR A 52 2.09 -7.55 13.69
C THR A 52 1.03 -7.11 12.69
N PRO A 53 0.17 -8.03 12.20
CA PRO A 53 -0.92 -7.65 11.30
C PRO A 53 -1.87 -6.64 11.94
N ALA A 54 -2.07 -6.71 13.26
CA ALA A 54 -2.87 -5.74 13.99
C ALA A 54 -2.31 -4.32 13.88
N GLU A 55 -0.99 -4.15 14.02
CA GLU A 55 -0.32 -2.84 13.90
C GLU A 55 -0.32 -2.30 12.47
N VAL A 56 -0.24 -3.17 11.46
CA VAL A 56 -0.34 -2.72 10.06
C VAL A 56 -1.76 -2.28 9.75
N LEU A 57 -2.77 -2.98 10.26
CA LEU A 57 -4.18 -2.65 10.03
C LEU A 57 -4.66 -1.47 10.88
N ASP A 58 -3.91 -1.07 11.91
CA ASP A 58 -4.21 0.09 12.74
C ASP A 58 -4.09 1.38 11.92
N GLY A 59 -5.23 2.08 11.74
CA GLY A 59 -5.34 3.25 10.87
C GLY A 59 -5.69 2.95 9.40
N LEU A 60 -5.92 1.69 9.02
CA LEU A 60 -6.35 1.33 7.65
C LEU A 60 -7.67 2.02 7.25
N ASN A 61 -8.58 2.19 8.20
CA ASN A 61 -9.85 2.89 7.99
C ASN A 61 -9.64 4.40 7.78
N ASP A 62 -8.59 4.97 8.38
CA ASP A 62 -8.33 6.42 8.35
C ASP A 62 -7.72 6.89 7.03
N LEU A 63 -7.19 5.97 6.22
CA LEU A 63 -6.66 6.26 4.89
C LEU A 63 -7.74 6.72 3.88
N GLY A 64 -9.02 6.44 4.19
CA GLY A 64 -10.14 6.77 3.30
C GLY A 64 -10.02 6.12 1.93
N LEU A 65 -9.56 4.87 1.90
CA LEU A 65 -9.50 4.05 0.68
C LEU A 65 -10.90 3.53 0.33
N ASP A 66 -11.15 3.32 -0.96
CA ASP A 66 -12.41 2.71 -1.40
C ASP A 66 -12.48 1.23 -1.03
N GLY A 67 -13.70 0.68 -0.91
CA GLY A 67 -13.91 -0.71 -0.48
C GLY A 67 -13.19 -1.75 -1.35
N LYS A 68 -12.93 -1.45 -2.63
CA LYS A 68 -12.16 -2.32 -3.53
C LYS A 68 -10.68 -2.36 -3.17
N THR A 69 -10.08 -1.21 -2.86
CA THR A 69 -8.68 -1.15 -2.42
C THR A 69 -8.55 -1.80 -1.04
N HIS A 70 -9.50 -1.59 -0.14
CA HIS A 70 -9.56 -2.30 1.14
C HIS A 70 -9.61 -3.82 0.98
N ALA A 71 -10.48 -4.34 0.11
CA ALA A 71 -10.56 -5.77 -0.15
C ALA A 71 -9.24 -6.32 -0.73
N LEU A 72 -8.60 -5.60 -1.67
CA LEU A 72 -7.30 -5.99 -2.24
C LEU A 72 -6.17 -6.05 -1.19
N LEU A 73 -6.23 -5.21 -0.16
CA LEU A 73 -5.25 -5.23 0.93
C LEU A 73 -5.47 -6.42 1.88
N LEU A 74 -6.70 -6.90 2.01
CA LEU A 74 -7.07 -7.97 2.95
C LEU A 74 -7.06 -9.38 2.32
N GLY A 75 -7.06 -9.49 0.99
CA GLY A 75 -7.05 -10.77 0.25
C GLY A 75 -8.41 -11.13 -0.32
#